data_AF-A0A392NB62-F1
#
_entry.id   AF-A0A392NB62-F1
#
_cell.length_a   1.000
_cell.length_b   1.000
_cell.length_c   1.000
_cell.angle_alpha   90.00
_cell.angle_beta   90.00
_cell.angle_gamma   90.00
#
_symmetry.space_group_name_H-M   'P 1'
#
loop_
_entity.id
_entity.type
_entity.pdbx_description
1 polymer ?
#
loop_
_entity_poly.entity_id
_entity_poly.type
_entity_poly.pdbx_seq_one_letter_code
_entity_poly.pdbx_strand_id
1 'polypeptide(L)'
;MSILVNGSPTTDFKVEKGLRQGDPLSPFLFLIVVEGLTQLVNRAVELELYRSFKVSNNLQFSILQFVDYTILVGEDSWENLWCIKAILCSFELVS
;
A
#
# COMPACT_ATOMS: atom_id res chain seq x y z
N MET A 1 6.99 17.90 -17.03
CA MET A 1 5.72 18.10 -16.30
C MET A 1 5.89 19.43 -15.59
N SER A 2 4.96 20.36 -15.79
CA SER A 2 4.97 21.68 -15.16
C SER A 2 3.73 21.83 -14.28
N ILE A 3 3.87 22.50 -13.13
CA ILE A 3 2.72 22.86 -12.28
C ILE A 3 2.36 24.33 -12.53
N LEU A 4 1.08 24.66 -12.45
CA LEU A 4 0.64 26.07 -12.53
C LEU A 4 0.75 26.70 -11.15
N VAL A 5 1.55 27.74 -11.01
CA VAL A 5 1.61 28.59 -9.81
C VAL A 5 0.98 29.92 -10.19
N ASN A 6 -0.15 30.24 -9.55
CA ASN A 6 -0.95 31.44 -9.86
C ASN A 6 -1.31 31.56 -11.36
N GLY A 7 -1.66 30.42 -11.99
CA GLY A 7 -2.04 30.37 -13.41
C GLY A 7 -0.87 30.42 -14.40
N SER A 8 0.37 30.55 -13.94
CA SER A 8 1.56 30.51 -14.80
C SER A 8 2.31 29.17 -14.64
N PRO A 9 2.73 28.52 -15.74
CA PRO A 9 3.48 27.28 -15.66
C PRO A 9 4.89 27.49 -15.10
N THR A 10 5.32 26.60 -14.21
CA THR A 10 6.73 26.51 -13.78
C THR A 10 7.61 25.94 -14.88
N THR A 11 8.93 26.02 -14.70
CA THR A 11 9.86 25.23 -15.52
C THR A 11 9.50 23.75 -15.44
N ASP A 12 9.68 23.06 -16.55
CA ASP A 12 9.50 21.62 -16.60
C ASP A 12 10.46 20.92 -15.65
N PHE A 13 9.93 19.99 -14.88
CA PHE A 13 10.72 19.07 -14.07
C PHE A 13 10.41 17.63 -14.45
N LYS A 14 11.39 16.78 -14.20
CA LYS A 14 11.27 15.33 -14.36
C LYS A 14 10.71 14.77 -13.04
N VAL A 15 9.65 13.98 -13.14
CA VAL A 15 9.08 13.28 -11.98
C VAL A 15 9.95 12.05 -11.71
N GLU A 16 10.34 11.86 -10.46
CA GLU A 16 11.12 10.72 -9.98
C GLU A 16 10.33 9.97 -8.89
N LYS A 17 10.66 8.70 -8.66
CA LYS A 17 9.99 7.89 -7.62
C LYS A 17 10.39 8.44 -6.26
N GLY A 18 9.42 8.87 -5.46
CA GLY A 18 9.63 9.39 -4.12
C GLY A 18 8.79 10.62 -3.79
N LEU A 19 8.65 10.87 -2.49
CA LEU A 19 7.99 12.06 -1.96
C LEU A 19 9.03 12.99 -1.34
N ARG A 20 8.81 14.30 -1.48
CA ARG A 20 9.73 15.29 -0.91
C ARG A 20 9.65 15.25 0.61
N GLN A 21 10.78 14.98 1.27
CA GLN A 21 10.87 15.02 2.72
C GLN A 21 10.67 16.46 3.22
N GLY A 22 9.90 16.63 4.29
CA GLY A 22 9.56 17.95 4.85
C GLY A 22 8.44 18.68 4.09
N ASP A 23 7.88 18.11 3.03
CA ASP A 23 6.64 18.60 2.44
C ASP A 23 5.46 18.22 3.36
N PRO A 24 4.64 19.19 3.80
CA PRO A 24 3.51 18.92 4.68
C PRO A 24 2.46 17.96 4.10
N LEU A 25 2.42 17.73 2.78
CA LEU A 25 1.49 16.82 2.11
C LEU A 25 2.03 15.40 1.94
N SER A 26 3.34 15.20 2.00
CA SER A 26 3.96 13.87 1.84
C SER A 26 3.39 12.79 2.78
N PRO A 27 3.09 13.06 4.07
CA PRO A 27 2.47 12.07 4.94
C PRO A 27 1.09 11.61 4.44
N PHE A 28 0.30 12.53 3.89
CA PHE A 28 -1.04 12.21 3.38
C PHE A 28 -0.97 11.36 2.10
N LEU A 29 -0.05 11.71 1.19
CA LEU A 29 0.19 10.92 -0.02
C LEU A 29 0.69 9.51 0.31
N PHE A 30 1.56 9.39 1.32
CA PHE A 30 2.01 8.09 1.81
C PHE A 30 0.85 7.24 2.34
N LEU A 31 -0.04 7.83 3.16
CA LEU A 31 -1.22 7.14 3.67
C LEU A 31 -2.13 6.62 2.53
N ILE A 32 -2.33 7.38 1.46
CA ILE A 32 -3.13 6.93 0.31
C ILE A 32 -2.51 5.70 -0.36
N VAL A 33 -1.19 5.71 -0.55
CA VAL A 33 -0.47 4.59 -1.17
C VAL A 33 -0.57 3.33 -0.31
N VAL A 34 -0.37 3.48 0.98
CA VAL A 34 -0.42 2.42 1.99
C VAL A 34 -1.83 1.85 2.17
N GLU A 35 -2.86 2.69 2.08
CA GLU A 35 -4.28 2.29 2.03
C GLU A 35 -4.58 1.43 0.79
N GLY A 36 -3.97 1.75 -0.36
CA GLY A 36 -4.07 0.93 -1.57
C GLY A 36 -3.57 -0.50 -1.35
N LEU A 37 -2.44 -0.68 -0.66
CA LEU A 37 -1.94 -2.01 -0.30
C LEU A 37 -2.89 -2.74 0.65
N THR A 38 -3.41 -2.04 1.67
CA THR A 38 -4.42 -2.60 2.58
C THR A 38 -5.65 -3.09 1.84
N GLN A 39 -6.11 -2.33 0.84
CA GLN A 39 -7.28 -2.72 0.05
C GLN A 39 -7.02 -3.92 -0.87
N LEU A 40 -5.81 -4.08 -1.40
CA LEU A 40 -5.43 -5.29 -2.14
C LEU A 40 -5.47 -6.54 -1.26
N VAL A 41 -4.97 -6.44 -0.02
CA VAL A 41 -5.02 -7.54 0.95
C VAL A 41 -6.46 -7.86 1.35
N ASN A 42 -7.27 -6.85 1.68
CA ASN A 42 -8.68 -7.03 2.01
C ASN A 42 -9.43 -7.69 0.86
N ARG A 43 -9.15 -7.28 -0.39
CA ARG A 43 -9.76 -7.90 -1.56
C ARG A 43 -9.38 -9.37 -1.73
N ALA A 44 -8.13 -9.74 -1.44
CA ALA A 44 -7.71 -11.13 -1.47
C ALA A 44 -8.39 -11.98 -0.38
N VAL A 45 -8.63 -11.41 0.80
CA VAL A 45 -9.42 -12.05 1.87
C VAL A 45 -10.87 -12.25 1.44
N GLU A 46 -11.51 -11.22 0.88
CA GLU A 46 -12.89 -11.28 0.38
C GLU A 46 -13.08 -12.36 -0.70
N LEU A 47 -12.07 -12.57 -1.55
CA LEU A 47 -12.07 -13.58 -2.60
C LEU A 47 -11.64 -14.96 -2.10
N GLU A 48 -11.43 -15.13 -0.79
CA GLU A 48 -10.95 -16.37 -0.15
C GLU A 48 -9.58 -16.85 -0.68
N LEU A 49 -8.83 -15.97 -1.34
CA LEU A 49 -7.47 -16.23 -1.84
C LEU A 49 -6.42 -16.09 -0.73
N TYR A 50 -6.74 -15.34 0.31
CA TYR A 50 -5.88 -15.12 1.48
C TYR A 50 -6.62 -15.43 2.77
N ARG A 51 -6.03 -16.26 3.63
CA ARG A 51 -6.58 -16.61 4.95
C ARG A 51 -5.94 -15.76 6.03
N SER A 52 -6.72 -14.85 6.59
CA SER A 52 -6.34 -13.93 7.65
C SER A 52 -5.90 -14.63 8.93
N PHE A 53 -5.10 -13.96 9.75
CA PHE A 53 -4.74 -14.47 11.07
C PHE A 53 -5.87 -14.22 12.07
N LYS A 54 -6.40 -15.30 12.65
CA LYS A 54 -7.47 -15.25 13.63
C LYS A 54 -6.89 -15.24 15.05
N VAL A 55 -7.04 -14.11 15.75
CA VAL A 55 -6.60 -13.94 17.14
C VAL A 55 -7.63 -14.50 18.11
N SER A 56 -8.91 -14.25 17.81
CA SER A 56 -10.04 -14.74 18.60
C SER A 56 -11.26 -14.92 17.69
N ASN A 57 -12.39 -15.40 18.23
CA ASN A 57 -13.61 -15.58 17.45
C ASN A 57 -14.13 -14.29 16.81
N ASN A 58 -13.82 -13.13 17.38
CA ASN A 58 -14.32 -11.83 16.92
C ASN A 58 -13.21 -10.92 16.37
N LEU A 59 -11.96 -11.38 16.32
CA LEU A 59 -10.82 -10.58 15.91
C LEU A 59 -9.93 -11.35 14.95
N GLN A 60 -9.86 -10.83 13.72
CA GLN A 60 -8.95 -11.30 12.68
C GLN A 60 -8.31 -10.10 12.00
N PHE A 61 -7.06 -10.25 11.56
CA PHE A 61 -6.39 -9.23 10.77
C PHE A 61 -5.40 -9.86 9.80
N SER A 62 -5.10 -9.15 8.72
CA SER A 62 -4.23 -9.63 7.63
C SER A 62 -3.03 -8.73 7.39
N ILE A 63 -3.15 -7.46 7.77
CA ILE A 63 -2.13 -6.44 7.57
C ILE A 63 -2.11 -5.48 8.76
N LEU A 64 -0.90 -5.08 9.16
CA LEU A 64 -0.65 -4.02 10.13
C LEU A 64 0.40 -3.08 9.55
N GLN A 65 0.12 -1.77 9.56
CA GLN A 65 0.98 -0.76 8.96
C GLN A 65 1.30 0.32 9.98
N PHE A 66 2.58 0.65 10.10
CA PHE A 66 3.05 1.74 10.95
C PHE A 66 4.27 2.41 10.31
N VAL A 67 4.09 3.63 9.82
CA VAL A 67 5.14 4.41 9.14
C VAL A 67 5.80 3.54 8.07
N ASP A 68 7.10 3.23 8.22
CA ASP A 68 7.90 2.50 7.23
C ASP A 68 7.74 0.97 7.34
N TYR A 69 6.95 0.47 8.27
CA TYR A 69 6.80 -0.96 8.55
C TYR A 69 5.42 -1.46 8.15
N THR A 70 5.41 -2.53 7.35
CA THR A 70 4.21 -3.31 7.06
C THR A 70 4.43 -4.75 7.51
N ILE A 71 3.49 -5.29 8.25
CA ILE A 71 3.45 -6.69 8.68
C ILE A 71 2.24 -7.34 8.02
N LEU A 72 2.46 -8.39 7.26
CA LEU A 72 1.41 -9.26 6.73
C LEU A 72 1.33 -10.51 7.58
N VAL A 73 0.13 -10.88 8.02
CA VAL A 73 -0.11 -12.03 8.90
C VAL A 73 -1.25 -12.86 8.33
N GLY A 74 -1.11 -14.17 8.38
CA GLY A 74 -2.09 -15.12 7.85
C GLY A 74 -1.81 -16.51 8.39
N GLU A 75 -2.63 -17.47 7.98
CA GLU A 75 -2.37 -18.90 8.22
C GLU A 75 -1.06 -19.35 7.55
N ASP A 76 -0.40 -20.33 8.15
CA ASP A 76 0.78 -21.00 7.60
C ASP A 76 0.37 -21.91 6.43
N SER A 77 0.37 -21.35 5.22
CA SER A 77 0.05 -22.08 4.00
C SER A 77 0.84 -21.56 2.81
N TRP A 78 1.13 -22.46 1.86
CA TRP A 78 1.78 -22.09 0.61
C TRP A 78 0.90 -21.16 -0.23
N GLU A 79 -0.41 -21.35 -0.19
CA GLU A 79 -1.38 -20.50 -0.87
C GLU A 79 -1.28 -19.05 -0.38
N ASN A 80 -1.20 -18.84 0.94
CA ASN A 80 -1.01 -17.50 1.51
C ASN A 80 0.33 -16.88 1.09
N LEU A 81 1.42 -17.66 1.09
CA LEU A 81 2.73 -17.15 0.63
C LEU A 81 2.71 -16.72 -0.84
N TRP A 82 2.07 -17.51 -1.71
CA TRP A 82 1.89 -17.15 -3.11
C TRP A 82 1.00 -15.93 -3.29
N CYS A 83 -0.07 -15.84 -2.50
CA CYS A 83 -0.98 -14.70 -2.51
C CYS A 83 -0.24 -13.41 -2.08
N ILE A 84 0.54 -13.44 -0.99
CA ILE A 84 1.38 -12.32 -0.54
C ILE A 84 2.30 -11.87 -1.67
N LYS A 85 3.00 -12.82 -2.31
CA LYS A 85 3.89 -12.51 -3.43
C LYS A 85 3.14 -11.84 -4.57
N ALA A 86 1.96 -12.36 -4.95
CA ALA A 86 1.16 -11.80 -6.03
C ALA A 86 0.65 -10.38 -5.71
N ILE A 87 0.22 -10.14 -4.47
CA ILE A 87 -0.20 -8.81 -3.99
C ILE A 87 0.98 -7.83 -4.08
N LEU A 88 2.14 -8.19 -3.52
CA LEU A 88 3.32 -7.31 -3.51
C LEU A 88 3.84 -7.03 -4.92
N CYS A 89 3.85 -8.03 -5.80
CA CYS A 89 4.19 -7.81 -7.21
C CYS A 89 3.18 -6.89 -7.90
N SER A 90 1.88 -7.07 -7.66
CA SER A 90 0.84 -6.22 -8.24
C SER A 90 0.95 -4.78 -7.74
N PHE A 91 1.27 -4.60 -6.46
CA PHE A 91 1.46 -3.29 -5.85
C PHE A 91 2.69 -2.55 -6.40
N GLU A 92 3.82 -3.24 -6.58
CA GLU A 92 5.02 -2.64 -7.20
C GLU A 92 4.79 -2.28 -8.67
N LEU A 93 4.01 -3.05 -9.42
CA LEU A 93 3.71 -2.75 -10.83
C LEU A 93 2.92 -1.45 -11.02
N VAL A 94 2.16 -1.03 -10.01
CA VAL A 94 1.37 0.22 -10.04
C VAL A 94 2.06 1.39 -9.34
N SER A 95 3.26 1.18 -8.75
CA SER A 95 4.00 2.15 -7.94
C SER A 95 5.21 2.76 -8.66
#